data_AF-A0A433ELH9-F1
#
_entry.id   AF-A0A433ELH9-F1
#
_cell.length_a   1.000
_cell.length_b   1.000
_cell.length_c   1.000
_cell.angle_alpha   90.00
_cell.angle_beta   90.00
_cell.angle_gamma   90.00
#
_symmetry.space_group_name_H-M   'P 1'
#
loop_
_entity.id
_entity.type
_entity.pdbx_description
1 polymer ?
#
loop_
_entity_poly.entity_id
_entity_poly.type
_entity_poly.pdbx_seq_one_letter_code
_entity_poly.pdbx_strand_id
1 'polypeptide(L)'
;SLFACNTPQEYTKEQLEQLKKENRINTTNQEIKDNLEWITPQEKPFNQVDNKWYYVVWRGDKNDNWKIVKFKHSDYLHNTKYIENNISLKIGKRGVSESISIFPYDLVVFKPAFYYYWLEDNGTYFKSVYRWNGEEQKLPNLNINEDGNIKIKE
;
A
#
# COMPACT_ATOMS: atom_id res chain seq x y z
N SER A 1 3.42 -30.65 13.51
CA SER A 1 2.04 -30.17 13.35
C SER A 1 2.10 -28.74 12.82
N LEU A 2 1.70 -28.51 11.56
CA LEU A 2 1.69 -27.17 10.96
C LEU A 2 0.46 -26.41 11.46
N PHE A 3 0.66 -25.37 12.26
CA PHE A 3 -0.43 -24.44 12.58
C PHE A 3 -0.72 -23.61 11.34
N ALA A 4 -1.81 -23.94 10.65
CA ALA A 4 -2.39 -23.12 9.60
C ALA A 4 -2.94 -21.82 10.23
N CYS A 5 -2.15 -20.75 10.25
CA CYS A 5 -2.68 -19.41 10.50
C CYS A 5 -3.23 -18.85 9.19
N ASN A 6 -4.53 -19.03 8.96
CA ASN A 6 -5.34 -18.26 8.00
C ASN A 6 -6.84 -18.41 8.32
N THR A 7 -7.24 -18.32 9.60
CA THR A 7 -8.66 -18.09 9.90
C THR A 7 -9.03 -16.70 9.36
N PRO A 8 -10.04 -16.58 8.48
CA PRO A 8 -10.60 -15.29 8.11
C PRO A 8 -10.97 -14.54 9.38
N GLN A 9 -10.53 -13.30 9.50
CA GLN A 9 -10.87 -12.47 10.64
C GLN A 9 -12.33 -12.02 10.49
N GLU A 10 -13.25 -12.68 11.19
CA GLU A 10 -14.66 -12.30 11.21
C GLU A 10 -14.86 -11.14 12.19
N TYR A 11 -15.33 -10.00 11.67
CA TYR A 11 -15.64 -8.82 12.48
C TYR A 11 -17.10 -8.83 12.92
N THR A 12 -17.36 -8.45 14.17
CA THR A 12 -18.74 -8.15 14.59
C THR A 12 -19.23 -6.86 13.92
N LYS A 13 -20.55 -6.67 13.87
CA LYS A 13 -21.17 -5.46 13.31
C LYS A 13 -20.68 -4.18 14.00
N GLU A 14 -20.48 -4.22 15.31
CA GLU A 14 -19.98 -3.07 16.10
C GLU A 14 -18.50 -2.77 15.83
N GLN A 15 -17.65 -3.81 15.78
CA GLN A 15 -16.24 -3.66 15.41
C GLN A 15 -16.10 -3.08 14.01
N LEU A 16 -16.96 -3.52 13.09
CA LEU A 16 -17.04 -3.01 11.74
C LEU A 16 -17.41 -1.52 11.71
N GLU A 17 -18.46 -1.11 12.42
CA GLU A 17 -18.88 0.29 12.48
C GLU A 17 -17.80 1.20 13.08
N GLN A 18 -17.09 0.73 14.10
CA GLN A 18 -15.99 1.48 14.70
C GLN A 18 -14.78 1.61 13.76
N LEU A 19 -14.38 0.50 13.12
CA LEU A 19 -13.33 0.52 12.10
C LEU A 19 -13.68 1.46 10.93
N LYS A 20 -14.92 1.47 10.46
CA LYS A 20 -15.39 2.39 9.41
C LYS A 20 -15.26 3.85 9.84
N LYS A 21 -15.60 4.16 11.10
CA LYS A 21 -15.51 5.52 11.63
C LYS A 21 -14.07 5.99 11.77
N GLU A 22 -13.18 5.12 12.24
CA GLU A 22 -11.75 5.40 12.40
C GLU A 22 -11.01 5.54 11.06
N ASN A 23 -11.43 4.79 10.04
CA ASN A 23 -10.73 4.70 8.76
C ASN A 23 -11.39 5.49 7.61
N ARG A 24 -12.35 6.37 7.92
CA ARG A 24 -13.08 7.19 6.93
C ARG A 24 -12.11 7.99 6.05
N ILE A 25 -12.12 7.70 4.75
CA ILE A 25 -11.40 8.50 3.76
C ILE A 25 -12.14 9.83 3.58
N ASN A 26 -11.51 10.94 3.96
CA ASN A 26 -12.06 12.27 3.66
C ASN A 26 -11.74 12.63 2.20
N THR A 27 -12.54 12.09 1.29
CA THR A 27 -12.46 12.34 -0.14
C THR A 27 -13.80 12.81 -0.67
N THR A 28 -13.77 13.67 -1.67
CA THR A 28 -14.96 14.11 -2.41
C THR A 28 -15.41 13.10 -3.46
N ASN A 29 -14.62 12.04 -3.71
CA ASN A 29 -14.99 10.99 -4.64
C ASN A 29 -16.00 10.02 -3.99
N GLN A 30 -17.25 10.09 -4.43
CA GLN A 30 -18.39 9.35 -3.90
C GLN A 30 -18.25 7.82 -4.10
N GLU A 31 -17.64 7.41 -5.21
CA GLU A 31 -17.39 5.99 -5.53
C GLU A 31 -16.41 5.33 -4.54
N ILE A 32 -15.45 6.12 -4.04
CA ILE A 32 -14.52 5.73 -2.99
C ILE A 32 -15.24 5.66 -1.63
N LYS A 33 -16.15 6.59 -1.35
CA LYS A 33 -16.94 6.54 -0.10
C LYS A 33 -17.82 5.30 0.00
N ASP A 34 -18.48 4.92 -1.10
CA ASP A 34 -19.53 3.91 -1.08
C ASP A 34 -18.97 2.47 -1.17
N ASN A 35 -17.79 2.27 -1.75
CA ASN A 35 -17.18 0.94 -1.96
C ASN A 35 -15.81 0.74 -1.30
N LEU A 36 -15.14 1.81 -0.83
CA LEU A 36 -13.80 1.77 -0.25
C LEU A 36 -13.79 2.10 1.26
N GLU A 37 -14.90 1.86 1.97
CA GLU A 37 -15.00 1.98 3.44
C GLU A 37 -13.87 1.25 4.20
N TRP A 38 -13.31 0.24 3.56
CA TRP A 38 -12.24 -0.61 4.10
C TRP A 38 -10.83 -0.16 3.71
N ILE A 39 -10.70 0.84 2.85
CA ILE A 39 -9.40 1.41 2.49
C ILE A 39 -9.11 2.60 3.41
N THR A 40 -7.87 2.72 3.87
CA THR A 40 -7.42 3.84 4.70
C THR A 40 -6.19 4.49 4.10
N PRO A 41 -6.13 5.82 3.94
CA PRO A 41 -4.88 6.49 3.64
C PRO A 41 -3.84 6.15 4.72
N GLN A 42 -2.58 6.08 4.31
CA GLN A 42 -1.49 5.82 5.23
C GLN A 42 -0.53 7.00 5.21
N GLU A 43 -0.12 7.41 6.39
CA GLU A 43 0.94 8.39 6.58
C GLU A 43 2.29 7.67 6.66
N LYS A 44 3.34 8.38 6.28
CA LYS A 44 4.72 7.90 6.36
C LYS A 44 5.28 8.09 7.78
N PRO A 45 6.17 7.20 8.28
CA PRO A 45 6.59 5.90 7.74
C PRO A 45 5.65 4.74 8.12
N PHE A 46 5.89 3.53 7.60
CA PHE A 46 5.21 2.34 8.12
C PHE A 46 5.74 1.96 9.50
N ASN A 47 4.81 1.77 10.45
CA ASN A 47 5.16 1.47 11.84
C ASN A 47 5.49 -0.01 12.10
N GLN A 48 4.80 -0.95 11.42
CA GLN A 48 4.97 -2.40 11.65
C GLN A 48 4.53 -3.24 10.44
N VAL A 49 5.02 -4.49 10.37
CA VAL A 49 4.50 -5.51 9.45
C VAL A 49 3.13 -5.96 9.92
N ASP A 50 2.13 -5.87 9.06
CA ASP A 50 0.72 -6.12 9.42
C ASP A 50 0.03 -7.15 8.51
N ASN A 51 0.74 -7.71 7.53
CA ASN A 51 0.22 -8.65 6.54
C ASN A 51 -1.01 -8.11 5.78
N LYS A 52 -1.18 -6.78 5.72
CA LYS A 52 -2.27 -6.15 4.97
C LYS A 52 -1.85 -5.86 3.53
N TRP A 53 -2.87 -5.67 2.69
CA TRP A 53 -2.68 -5.28 1.30
C TRP A 53 -2.61 -3.76 1.18
N TYR A 54 -1.62 -3.29 0.42
CA TYR A 54 -1.40 -1.88 0.18
C TYR A 54 -1.56 -1.56 -1.29
N TYR A 55 -2.29 -0.49 -1.59
CA TYR A 55 -2.35 0.14 -2.89
C TYR A 55 -1.47 1.39 -2.85
N VAL A 56 -0.54 1.47 -3.79
CA VAL A 56 0.39 2.57 -3.91
C VAL A 56 0.17 3.24 -5.25
N VAL A 57 -0.11 4.53 -5.24
CA VAL A 57 -0.07 5.39 -6.43
C VAL A 57 1.31 6.04 -6.49
N TRP A 58 2.05 5.71 -7.54
CA TRP A 58 3.45 6.08 -7.71
C TRP A 58 3.79 6.32 -9.16
N ARG A 59 4.98 6.83 -9.45
CA ARG A 59 5.53 6.91 -10.80
C ARG A 59 7.04 6.70 -10.78
N GLY A 60 7.59 6.27 -11.92
CA GLY A 60 9.01 6.01 -12.04
C GLY A 60 9.81 7.30 -11.98
N ASP A 61 9.59 8.18 -12.96
CA ASP A 61 10.24 9.48 -13.08
C ASP A 61 9.25 10.62 -12.86
N LYS A 62 9.77 11.81 -12.56
CA LYS A 62 8.96 13.02 -12.32
C LYS A 62 8.01 13.37 -13.48
N ASN A 63 8.30 12.92 -14.69
CA ASN A 63 7.49 13.19 -15.88
C ASN A 63 6.66 11.97 -16.33
N ASP A 64 6.77 10.84 -15.63
CA ASP A 64 5.97 9.66 -15.96
C ASP A 64 4.52 9.83 -15.53
N ASN A 65 3.64 9.12 -16.22
CA ASN A 65 2.27 8.91 -15.78
C ASN A 65 2.24 8.20 -14.43
N TRP A 66 1.26 8.57 -13.61
CA TRP A 66 0.97 7.84 -12.38
C TRP A 66 0.58 6.39 -12.71
N LYS A 67 0.96 5.47 -11.84
CA LYS A 67 0.65 4.04 -11.86
C LYS A 67 0.11 3.65 -10.49
N ILE A 68 -0.78 2.66 -10.46
CA ILE A 68 -1.22 2.03 -9.22
C ILE A 68 -0.70 0.60 -9.15
N VAL A 69 -0.18 0.23 -7.99
CA VAL A 69 0.26 -1.14 -7.73
C VAL A 69 -0.27 -1.61 -6.39
N LYS A 70 -0.63 -2.89 -6.32
CA LYS A 70 -1.03 -3.57 -5.10
C LYS A 70 -0.02 -4.64 -4.70
N PHE A 71 0.35 -4.70 -3.42
CA PHE A 71 1.17 -5.77 -2.85
C PHE A 71 0.95 -5.90 -1.34
N LYS A 72 1.41 -7.01 -0.74
CA LYS A 72 1.15 -7.35 0.66
C LYS A 72 2.36 -6.95 1.51
N HIS A 73 2.14 -6.26 2.62
CA HIS A 73 3.20 -5.97 3.59
C HIS A 73 3.43 -7.18 4.49
N SER A 74 4.03 -8.22 3.91
CA SER A 74 4.31 -9.49 4.56
C SER A 74 5.76 -9.92 4.33
N ASP A 75 6.02 -11.22 4.23
CA ASP A 75 7.35 -11.81 4.02
C ASP A 75 8.17 -11.21 2.86
N TYR A 76 9.44 -11.62 2.78
CA TYR A 76 10.41 -11.07 1.83
C TYR A 76 10.01 -11.22 0.36
N LEU A 77 9.20 -12.21 0.02
CA LEU A 77 8.77 -12.45 -1.38
C LEU A 77 7.68 -11.47 -1.80
N HIS A 78 6.78 -11.12 -0.89
CA HIS A 78 5.61 -10.29 -1.19
C HIS A 78 5.85 -8.81 -0.92
N ASN A 79 6.92 -8.50 -0.19
CA ASN A 79 7.31 -7.13 0.12
C ASN A 79 7.94 -6.40 -1.06
N THR A 80 8.36 -7.11 -2.12
CA THR A 80 8.97 -6.57 -3.32
C THR A 80 8.12 -6.92 -4.53
N LYS A 81 7.75 -5.91 -5.31
CA LYS A 81 7.02 -6.07 -6.56
C LYS A 81 7.86 -5.56 -7.71
N TYR A 82 8.21 -6.49 -8.60
CA TYR A 82 8.85 -6.16 -9.87
C TYR A 82 7.78 -5.60 -10.80
N ILE A 83 8.08 -4.45 -11.39
CA ILE A 83 7.17 -3.75 -12.29
C ILE A 83 7.68 -3.97 -13.72
N GLU A 84 8.41 -3.00 -14.27
CA GLU A 84 8.87 -2.92 -15.66
C GLU A 84 10.23 -2.23 -15.68
N ASN A 85 11.04 -2.44 -16.73
CA ASN A 85 12.29 -1.71 -16.97
C ASN A 85 13.27 -1.69 -15.78
N ASN A 86 13.42 -2.83 -15.08
CA ASN A 86 14.24 -2.97 -13.86
C ASN A 86 13.81 -2.08 -12.69
N ILE A 87 12.57 -1.58 -12.71
CA ILE A 87 11.97 -0.88 -11.58
C ILE A 87 11.31 -1.90 -10.66
N SER A 88 11.67 -1.87 -9.38
CA SER A 88 10.95 -2.61 -8.35
C SER A 88 10.46 -1.68 -7.26
N LEU A 89 9.31 -2.02 -6.69
CA LEU A 89 8.74 -1.32 -5.56
C LEU A 89 8.80 -2.24 -4.34
N LYS A 90 9.33 -1.76 -3.22
CA LYS A 90 9.51 -2.56 -2.01
C LYS A 90 9.00 -1.86 -0.77
N ILE A 91 8.28 -2.57 0.11
CA ILE A 91 8.17 -2.17 1.52
C ILE A 91 9.20 -2.95 2.32
N GLY A 92 10.06 -2.26 3.05
CA GLY A 92 11.07 -2.92 3.87
C GLY A 92 11.81 -1.94 4.77
N LYS A 93 12.57 -2.48 5.72
CA LYS A 93 13.46 -1.65 6.53
C LYS A 93 14.51 -0.99 5.64
N ARG A 94 14.75 0.30 5.86
CA ARG A 94 15.82 1.03 5.18
C ARG A 94 17.19 0.49 5.63
N GLY A 95 18.08 0.24 4.68
CA GLY A 95 19.49 -0.09 4.95
C GLY A 95 19.77 -1.48 5.52
N VAL A 96 19.40 -2.57 4.83
CA VAL A 96 19.73 -3.92 5.28
C VAL A 96 20.97 -4.45 4.56
N SER A 97 22.09 -4.51 5.27
CA SER A 97 22.82 -5.77 5.43
C SER A 97 22.16 -6.54 6.58
N GLU A 98 22.15 -7.88 6.52
CA GLU A 98 21.30 -8.77 7.34
C GLU A 98 21.46 -8.64 8.87
N SER A 99 22.42 -7.88 9.37
CA SER A 99 22.80 -7.87 10.78
C SER A 99 22.44 -6.63 11.59
N ILE A 100 22.06 -5.49 10.98
CA ILE A 100 21.71 -4.26 11.72
C ILE A 100 20.59 -3.52 10.99
N SER A 101 19.42 -3.37 11.62
CA SER A 101 18.35 -2.49 11.13
C SER A 101 17.96 -1.49 12.20
N ILE A 102 18.37 -0.23 12.03
CA ILE A 102 18.06 0.91 12.91
C ILE A 102 16.91 1.79 12.38
N PHE A 103 16.39 1.51 11.19
CA PHE A 103 15.41 2.37 10.51
C PHE A 103 14.00 1.74 10.43
N PRO A 104 12.94 2.57 10.35
CA PRO A 104 11.57 2.09 10.17
C PRO A 104 11.35 1.42 8.81
N TYR A 105 10.20 0.77 8.66
CA TYR A 105 9.76 0.25 7.36
C TYR A 105 9.40 1.43 6.45
N ASP A 106 9.84 1.34 5.20
CA ASP A 106 9.62 2.38 4.20
C ASP A 106 9.27 1.76 2.84
N LEU A 107 8.63 2.55 2.00
CA LEU A 107 8.38 2.23 0.60
C LEU A 107 9.52 2.78 -0.26
N VAL A 108 10.06 1.94 -1.13
CA VAL A 108 11.18 2.28 -2.02
C VAL A 108 10.82 1.94 -3.44
N VAL A 109 10.94 2.93 -4.34
CA VAL A 109 11.14 2.66 -5.76
C VAL A 109 12.63 2.48 -5.97
N PHE A 110 13.01 1.27 -6.37
CA PHE A 110 14.35 0.96 -6.83
C PHE A 110 14.39 1.08 -8.35
N LYS A 111 15.34 1.86 -8.84
CA LYS A 111 15.80 1.86 -10.23
C LYS A 111 17.30 1.57 -10.23
N PRO A 112 17.87 1.02 -11.32
CA PRO A 112 19.32 0.89 -11.41
C PRO A 112 20.01 2.22 -11.05
N ALA A 113 20.88 2.18 -10.04
CA ALA A 113 21.60 3.33 -9.45
C ALA A 113 20.80 4.36 -8.65
N PHE A 114 19.46 4.25 -8.52
CA PHE A 114 18.64 5.22 -7.79
C PHE A 114 17.63 4.58 -6.84
N TYR A 115 17.46 5.21 -5.68
CA TYR A 115 16.52 4.81 -4.65
C TYR A 115 15.65 6.00 -4.28
N TYR A 116 14.34 5.88 -4.44
CA TYR A 116 13.39 6.90 -4.01
C TYR A 116 12.58 6.37 -2.83
N TYR A 117 12.84 6.94 -1.66
CA TYR A 117 12.21 6.59 -0.39
C TYR A 117 10.94 7.41 -0.19
N TRP A 118 9.83 6.77 0.16
CA TRP A 118 8.57 7.46 0.41
C TRP A 118 8.63 8.37 1.63
N LEU A 119 9.39 7.97 2.66
CA LEU A 119 9.64 8.81 3.83
C LEU A 119 10.19 10.20 3.44
N GLU A 120 11.07 10.25 2.44
CA GLU A 120 11.76 11.46 1.98
C GLU A 120 11.05 12.16 0.83
N ASP A 121 10.14 11.47 0.14
CA ASP A 121 9.43 12.02 -0.99
C ASP A 121 8.44 13.12 -0.58
N ASN A 122 8.35 14.14 -1.43
CA ASN A 122 7.46 15.28 -1.27
C ASN A 122 6.24 15.21 -2.19
N GLY A 123 5.89 14.01 -2.67
CA GLY A 123 4.86 13.79 -3.69
C GLY A 123 5.42 13.74 -5.11
N THR A 124 6.74 13.73 -5.29
CA THR A 124 7.34 13.62 -6.62
C THR A 124 7.20 12.20 -7.17
N TYR A 125 7.39 11.16 -6.36
CA TYR A 125 7.35 9.77 -6.80
C TYR A 125 6.19 8.96 -6.22
N PHE A 126 5.68 9.36 -5.06
CA PHE A 126 4.57 8.71 -4.37
C PHE A 126 3.46 9.71 -4.13
N LYS A 127 2.33 9.51 -4.82
CA LYS A 127 1.19 10.40 -4.67
C LYS A 127 0.37 10.07 -3.43
N SER A 128 0.12 8.78 -3.20
CA SER A 128 -0.74 8.31 -2.12
C SER A 128 -0.55 6.82 -1.86
N VAL A 129 -0.68 6.43 -0.59
CA VAL A 129 -0.62 5.04 -0.15
C VAL A 129 -1.86 4.72 0.66
N TYR A 130 -2.42 3.55 0.40
CA TYR A 130 -3.69 3.11 0.95
C TYR A 130 -3.58 1.68 1.46
N ARG A 131 -4.10 1.42 2.67
CA ARG A 131 -4.17 0.08 3.26
C ARG A 131 -5.57 -0.49 3.14
N TRP A 132 -5.71 -1.75 2.74
CA TRP A 132 -6.96 -2.50 2.78
C TRP A 132 -7.13 -3.20 4.14
N ASN A 133 -8.22 -2.88 4.83
CA ASN A 133 -8.58 -3.46 6.13
C ASN A 133 -9.61 -4.59 6.04
N GLY A 134 -10.27 -4.77 4.89
CA GLY A 134 -11.28 -5.80 4.71
C GLY A 134 -10.71 -7.20 4.48
N GLU A 135 -11.59 -8.15 4.20
CA GLU A 135 -11.22 -9.53 3.85
C GLU A 135 -10.51 -9.59 2.48
N GLU A 136 -9.57 -10.52 2.32
CA GLU A 136 -8.78 -10.67 1.08
C GLU A 136 -9.65 -11.01 -0.14
N GLN A 137 -10.72 -11.78 0.06
CA GLN A 137 -11.67 -12.16 -1.01
C GLN A 137 -12.45 -10.97 -1.57
N LYS A 138 -12.52 -9.87 -0.83
CA LYS A 138 -13.23 -8.63 -1.20
C LYS A 138 -12.28 -7.55 -1.72
N LEU A 139 -11.02 -7.89 -2.01
CA LEU A 139 -10.05 -6.93 -2.52
C LEU A 139 -10.54 -6.31 -3.83
N PRO A 140 -10.72 -4.98 -3.88
CA PRO A 140 -11.14 -4.33 -5.10
C PRO A 140 -10.02 -4.33 -6.16
N ASN A 141 -10.41 -4.35 -7.43
CA ASN A 141 -9.52 -4.01 -8.51
C ASN A 141 -9.57 -2.50 -8.70
N LEU A 142 -8.51 -1.82 -8.30
CA LEU A 142 -8.41 -0.37 -8.42
C LEU A 142 -7.65 -0.02 -9.70
N ASN A 143 -8.12 1.04 -10.35
CA ASN A 143 -7.44 1.73 -11.42
C ASN A 143 -7.24 3.20 -11.02
N ILE A 144 -6.55 3.96 -11.86
CA ILE A 144 -6.37 5.40 -11.67
C ILE A 144 -6.67 6.14 -12.99
N ASN A 145 -7.07 7.40 -12.88
CA ASN A 145 -7.10 8.30 -14.05
C ASN A 145 -5.70 8.87 -14.33
N GLU A 146 -5.58 9.67 -15.40
CA GLU A 146 -4.32 10.32 -15.81
C GLU A 146 -3.71 11.19 -14.70
N ASP A 147 -4.56 11.82 -13.89
CA ASP A 147 -4.11 12.62 -12.74
C ASP A 147 -3.57 11.75 -11.59
N GLY A 148 -3.75 10.43 -11.61
CA GLY A 148 -3.39 9.53 -10.51
C GLY A 148 -4.43 9.49 -9.40
N ASN A 149 -5.69 9.79 -9.68
CA ASN A 149 -6.81 9.63 -8.75
C ASN A 149 -7.44 8.25 -8.91
N ILE A 150 -7.72 7.58 -7.80
CA ILE A 150 -8.25 6.21 -7.79
C ILE A 150 -9.68 6.16 -8.36
N LYS A 151 -9.92 5.11 -9.15
CA LYS A 151 -11.23 4.67 -9.67
C LYS A 151 -11.36 3.16 -9.47
N ILE A 152 -12.58 2.65 -9.38
CA ILE A 152 -12.81 1.20 -9.38
C ILE A 152 -12.78 0.73 -10.83
N LYS A 153 -12.12 -0.40 -11.08
CA LYS A 153 -12.18 -1.06 -12.38
C LYS A 153 -13.43 -1.94 -12.39
N GLU A 154 -14.36 -1.65 -13.31
CA GLU A 154 -15.48 -2.54 -13.63
C GLU A 154 -15.00 -3.94 -14.06
#